data_AF-A0A6J1E1W6-F1
#
_entry.id   AF-A0A6J1E1W6-F1
#
_cell.length_a   1.000
_cell.length_b   1.000
_cell.length_c   1.000
_cell.angle_alpha   90.00
_cell.angle_beta   90.00
_cell.angle_gamma   90.00
#
_symmetry.space_group_name_H-M   'P 1'
#
loop_
_entity.id
_entity.type
_entity.pdbx_description
1 polymer ?
#
loop_
_entity_poly.entity_id
_entity_poly.type
_entity_poly.pdbx_seq_one_letter_code
_entity_poly.pdbx_strand_id
1 'polypeptide(L)'
;MKLDDALWAIRTAFKTPLELEHKAFWAIRKLNLDYVAAGEVHCFQLLELEEFRRDVYENAKIYKEKTKRWHDGRIQPRQFEKGQQVLLYNSQLKLFLGKLKSRWSGPFLVSQCTLTEPSRCKK
;
A
#
# COMPACT_ATOMS: atom_id res chain seq x y z
N MET A 1 73.31 8.74 -21.96
CA MET A 1 71.98 8.48 -22.56
C MET A 1 71.80 9.42 -23.74
N LYS A 2 71.36 8.93 -24.90
CA LYS A 2 71.16 9.78 -26.08
C LYS A 2 69.87 10.59 -25.91
N LEU A 3 69.85 11.81 -26.45
CA LEU A 3 68.70 12.74 -26.36
C LEU A 3 67.40 12.10 -26.91
N ASP A 4 67.55 11.25 -27.92
CA ASP A 4 66.45 10.54 -28.58
C ASP A 4 65.78 9.51 -27.66
N ASP A 5 66.56 8.81 -26.82
CA ASP A 5 66.05 7.84 -25.85
C ASP A 5 65.21 8.54 -24.76
N ALA A 6 65.64 9.74 -24.34
CA ALA A 6 64.93 10.54 -23.35
C ALA A 6 63.62 11.11 -23.91
N LEU A 7 63.62 11.60 -25.15
CA LEU A 7 62.42 12.09 -25.84
C LEU A 7 61.40 10.96 -26.09
N TRP A 8 61.86 9.77 -26.47
CA TRP A 8 60.99 8.61 -26.63
C TRP A 8 60.35 8.20 -25.31
N ALA A 9 61.14 8.11 -24.23
CA ALA A 9 60.65 7.77 -22.90
C ALA A 9 59.60 8.75 -22.38
N ILE A 10 59.82 10.06 -22.55
CA ILE A 10 58.85 11.12 -22.19
C ILE A 10 57.55 10.95 -22.99
N ARG A 11 57.65 10.77 -24.31
CA ARG A 11 56.48 10.61 -25.18
C ARG A 11 55.64 9.38 -24.82
N THR A 12 56.26 8.26 -24.46
CA THR A 12 55.53 7.06 -24.01
C THR A 12 54.99 7.21 -22.60
N ALA A 13 55.75 7.85 -21.69
CA ALA A 13 55.37 7.99 -20.28
C ALA A 13 54.14 8.87 -20.07
N PHE A 14 53.90 9.87 -20.92
CA PHE A 14 52.70 10.73 -20.81
C PHE A 14 51.50 10.25 -21.64
N LYS A 15 51.70 9.43 -22.67
CA LYS A 15 50.59 8.90 -23.48
C LYS A 15 49.85 7.76 -22.82
N THR A 16 50.56 6.85 -22.16
CA THR A 16 49.95 5.68 -21.54
C THR A 16 49.01 6.03 -20.38
N PRO A 17 49.30 7.00 -19.47
CA PRO A 17 48.37 7.36 -18.40
C PRO A 17 47.12 8.05 -18.94
N LEU A 18 47.27 8.96 -19.91
CA LEU A 18 46.15 9.69 -20.50
C LEU A 18 45.15 8.75 -21.21
N GLU A 19 45.65 7.74 -21.93
CA GLU A 19 44.80 6.74 -22.57
C GLU A 19 44.06 5.87 -21.54
N LEU A 20 44.70 5.55 -20.42
CA LEU A 20 44.09 4.78 -19.33
C LEU A 20 43.02 5.59 -18.59
N GLU A 21 43.29 6.86 -18.29
CA GLU A 21 42.33 7.78 -17.67
C GLU A 21 41.09 7.98 -18.57
N HIS A 22 41.30 8.19 -19.87
CA HIS A 22 40.20 8.32 -20.82
C HIS A 22 39.35 7.04 -20.88
N LYS A 23 39.98 5.85 -20.93
CA LYS A 23 39.26 4.57 -20.91
C LYS A 23 38.48 4.37 -19.61
N ALA A 24 39.07 4.70 -18.46
CA ALA A 24 38.41 4.64 -17.17
C ALA A 24 37.22 5.59 -17.09
N PHE A 25 37.36 6.82 -17.58
CA PHE A 25 36.27 7.80 -17.67
C PHE A 25 35.10 7.28 -18.48
N TRP A 26 35.34 6.69 -19.66
CA TRP A 26 34.27 6.12 -20.50
C TRP A 26 33.63 4.89 -19.88
N ALA A 27 34.40 4.03 -19.23
CA ALA A 27 33.86 2.89 -18.49
C ALA A 27 32.91 3.34 -17.37
N ILE A 28 33.32 4.34 -16.58
CA ILE A 28 32.49 4.94 -15.52
C ILE A 28 31.23 5.59 -16.12
N ARG A 29 31.35 6.38 -17.19
CA ARG A 29 30.17 6.98 -17.85
C ARG A 29 29.18 5.92 -18.33
N LYS A 30 29.67 4.83 -18.92
CA LYS A 30 28.82 3.75 -19.43
C LYS A 30 28.07 3.05 -18.29
N LEU A 31 28.77 2.68 -17.22
CA LEU A 31 28.16 2.06 -16.04
C LEU A 31 27.08 2.96 -15.40
N ASN A 32 27.34 4.27 -15.32
CA ASN A 32 26.35 5.23 -14.79
C ASN A 32 25.11 5.37 -15.68
N LEU A 33 25.27 5.33 -17.00
CA LEU A 33 24.14 5.38 -17.93
C LEU A 33 23.27 4.13 -17.82
N ASP A 34 23.89 2.95 -17.78
CA ASP A 34 23.20 1.67 -17.63
C ASP A 34 22.46 1.61 -16.28
N TYR A 35 23.05 2.17 -15.22
CA TYR A 35 22.42 2.29 -13.91
C TYR A 35 21.18 3.20 -13.92
N VAL A 36 21.24 4.37 -14.59
CA VAL A 36 20.09 5.27 -14.71
C VAL A 36 18.96 4.61 -15.49
N ALA A 37 19.27 3.97 -16.63
CA ALA A 37 18.28 3.26 -17.43
C ALA A 37 17.64 2.09 -16.64
N ALA A 38 18.45 1.34 -15.88
CA ALA A 38 17.94 0.28 -15.00
C ALA A 38 17.06 0.86 -13.89
N GLY A 39 17.42 2.02 -13.33
CA GLY A 39 16.63 2.74 -12.34
C GLY A 39 15.27 3.18 -12.87
N GLU A 40 15.22 3.75 -14.08
CA GLU A 40 13.98 4.15 -14.74
C GLU A 40 13.04 2.95 -14.96
N VAL A 41 13.57 1.85 -15.51
CA VAL A 41 12.79 0.62 -15.70
C VAL A 41 12.24 0.10 -14.36
N HIS A 42 13.05 0.10 -13.31
CA HIS A 42 12.61 -0.32 -11.99
C HIS A 42 11.53 0.61 -11.41
N CYS A 43 11.66 1.93 -11.59
CA CYS A 43 10.64 2.89 -11.20
C CYS A 43 9.31 2.64 -11.92
N PHE A 44 9.34 2.36 -13.24
CA PHE A 44 8.14 2.02 -13.99
C PHE A 44 7.47 0.75 -13.48
N GLN A 45 8.24 -0.31 -13.19
CA GLN A 45 7.70 -1.54 -12.60
C GLN A 45 7.03 -1.29 -11.25
N LEU A 46 7.61 -0.44 -10.40
CA LEU A 46 7.03 -0.10 -9.11
C LEU A 46 5.73 0.69 -9.25
N LEU A 47 5.68 1.65 -10.17
CA LEU A 47 4.46 2.42 -10.47
C LEU A 47 3.33 1.51 -10.95
N GLU A 48 3.63 0.57 -11.85
CA GLU A 48 2.66 -0.42 -12.33
C GLU A 48 2.08 -1.26 -11.18
N LEU A 49 2.93 -1.70 -10.25
CA LEU A 49 2.49 -2.43 -9.04
C LEU A 49 1.63 -1.57 -8.10
N GLU A 50 1.91 -0.27 -7.99
CA GLU A 50 1.09 0.64 -7.20
C GLU A 50 -0.29 0.86 -7.81
N GLU A 51 -0.38 0.95 -9.13
CA GLU A 51 -1.66 1.02 -9.85
C GLU A 51 -2.49 -0.24 -9.61
N PHE A 52 -1.91 -1.43 -9.76
CA PHE A 52 -2.63 -2.67 -9.47
C PHE A 52 -3.13 -2.74 -8.03
N ARG A 53 -2.32 -2.29 -7.06
CA ARG A 53 -2.75 -2.21 -5.66
C ARG A 53 -3.93 -1.28 -5.49
N ARG A 54 -3.88 -0.10 -6.10
CA ARG A 54 -4.97 0.89 -6.07
C ARG A 54 -6.27 0.29 -6.61
N ASP A 55 -6.20 -0.35 -7.77
CA ASP A 55 -7.36 -0.97 -8.41
C ASP A 55 -7.97 -2.07 -7.53
N VAL A 56 -7.14 -2.93 -6.94
CA VAL A 56 -7.61 -3.97 -6.01
C VAL A 56 -8.31 -3.35 -4.80
N TYR A 57 -7.76 -2.29 -4.21
CA TYR A 57 -8.38 -1.61 -3.08
C TYR A 57 -9.70 -0.93 -3.44
N GLU A 58 -9.77 -0.27 -4.60
CA GLU A 58 -11.01 0.35 -5.10
C GLU A 58 -12.08 -0.71 -5.38
N ASN A 59 -11.73 -1.79 -6.04
CA ASN A 59 -12.63 -2.91 -6.31
C ASN A 59 -13.14 -3.55 -5.01
N ALA A 60 -12.26 -3.78 -4.04
CA ALA A 60 -12.64 -4.31 -2.74
C ALA A 60 -13.57 -3.36 -1.97
N LYS A 61 -13.33 -2.04 -2.04
CA LYS A 61 -14.19 -1.02 -1.44
C LYS A 61 -15.58 -1.03 -2.09
N ILE A 62 -15.65 -1.05 -3.42
CA ILE A 62 -16.91 -1.11 -4.16
C ILE A 62 -17.72 -2.35 -3.78
N TYR A 63 -17.07 -3.52 -3.72
CA TYR A 63 -17.74 -4.75 -3.32
C TYR A 63 -18.32 -4.66 -1.91
N LYS A 64 -17.52 -4.21 -0.94
CA LYS A 64 -17.98 -4.02 0.46
C LYS A 64 -19.15 -3.04 0.54
N GLU A 65 -19.10 -1.95 -0.21
CA GLU A 65 -20.19 -0.95 -0.25
C GLU A 65 -21.46 -1.51 -0.87
N LYS A 66 -21.37 -2.26 -1.98
CA LYS A 66 -22.52 -2.92 -2.62
C LYS A 66 -23.16 -3.94 -1.66
N THR A 67 -22.35 -4.78 -1.05
CA THR A 67 -22.82 -5.79 -0.08
C THR A 67 -23.45 -5.12 1.14
N LYS A 68 -22.85 -4.05 1.66
CA LYS A 68 -23.45 -3.26 2.76
C LYS A 68 -24.81 -2.69 2.36
N ARG A 69 -24.91 -2.02 1.20
CA ARG A 69 -26.19 -1.46 0.72
C ARG A 69 -27.26 -2.53 0.55
N TRP A 70 -26.89 -3.70 0.04
CA TRP A 70 -27.82 -4.83 -0.11
C TRP A 70 -28.29 -5.38 1.24
N HIS A 71 -27.39 -5.50 2.22
CA HIS A 71 -27.75 -5.91 3.57
C HIS A 71 -28.63 -4.87 4.27
N ASP A 72 -28.21 -3.60 4.25
CA ASP A 72 -28.93 -2.50 4.91
C ASP A 72 -30.35 -2.36 4.35
N GLY A 73 -30.54 -2.51 3.04
CA GLY A 73 -31.88 -2.49 2.42
C GLY A 73 -32.79 -3.66 2.80
N ARG A 74 -32.24 -4.76 3.35
CA ARG A 74 -33.00 -5.93 3.81
C ARG A 74 -33.27 -5.90 5.31
N ILE A 75 -32.61 -5.02 6.06
CA ILE A 75 -32.85 -4.88 7.50
C ILE A 75 -34.20 -4.18 7.66
N GLN A 76 -35.19 -4.91 8.15
CA GLN A 76 -36.46 -4.30 8.51
C GLN A 76 -36.30 -3.47 9.78
N PRO A 77 -36.74 -2.20 9.79
CA PRO A 77 -36.73 -1.40 11.01
C PRO A 77 -37.67 -2.06 12.02
N ARG A 78 -37.14 -2.43 13.17
CA ARG A 78 -37.93 -2.88 14.31
C ARG A 78 -38.16 -1.71 15.24
N GLN A 79 -39.43 -1.44 15.53
CA GLN A 79 -39.80 -0.54 16.61
C GLN A 79 -39.84 -1.33 17.91
N PHE A 80 -39.30 -0.75 18.97
CA PHE A 80 -39.31 -1.34 20.30
C PHE A 80 -40.28 -0.58 21.18
N GLU A 81 -41.00 -1.31 22.03
CA GLU A 81 -41.89 -0.72 23.02
C GLU A 81 -41.24 -0.74 24.41
N LYS A 82 -41.62 0.21 25.26
CA LYS A 82 -41.16 0.27 26.65
C LYS A 82 -41.64 -0.97 27.40
N GLY A 83 -40.73 -1.68 28.06
CA GLY A 83 -41.01 -2.94 28.75
C GLY A 83 -40.79 -4.21 27.91
N GLN A 84 -40.45 -4.10 26.62
CA GLN A 84 -40.07 -5.24 25.81
C GLN A 84 -38.69 -5.80 26.23
N GLN A 85 -38.54 -7.13 26.22
CA GLN A 85 -37.25 -7.78 26.40
C GLN A 85 -36.50 -7.87 25.08
N VAL A 86 -35.27 -7.34 25.04
CA VAL A 86 -34.41 -7.33 23.85
C VAL A 86 -33.04 -7.90 24.18
N LEU A 87 -32.44 -8.59 23.21
CA LEU A 87 -31.04 -9.03 23.29
C LEU A 87 -30.13 -7.94 22.72
N LEU A 88 -29.05 -7.63 23.42
CA LEU A 88 -28.08 -6.64 22.97
C LEU A 88 -26.94 -7.30 22.20
N TYR A 89 -26.68 -6.83 20.98
CA TYR A 89 -25.53 -7.27 20.20
C TYR A 89 -24.26 -6.55 20.63
N ASN A 90 -23.24 -7.30 21.04
CA ASN A 90 -21.94 -6.74 21.39
C ASN A 90 -21.07 -6.58 20.13
N SER A 91 -20.87 -5.33 19.67
CA SER A 91 -20.02 -5.02 18.51
C SER A 91 -18.51 -5.12 18.80
N GLN A 92 -18.10 -4.93 20.06
CA GLN A 92 -16.70 -4.99 20.47
C GLN A 92 -16.10 -6.38 20.20
N LEU A 93 -15.14 -6.43 19.28
CA LEU A 93 -14.38 -7.63 18.93
C LEU A 93 -13.43 -7.99 20.08
N LYS A 94 -13.74 -9.06 20.81
CA LYS A 94 -12.76 -9.74 21.67
C LYS A 94 -12.19 -10.93 20.90
N LEU A 95 -10.88 -10.99 20.74
CA LEU A 95 -10.20 -12.16 20.18
C LEU A 95 -10.35 -13.31 21.17
N PHE A 96 -11.07 -14.36 20.79
CA PHE A 96 -11.24 -15.57 21.59
C PHE A 96 -10.28 -16.65 21.09
N LEU A 97 -9.49 -17.24 21.99
CA LEU A 97 -8.59 -18.38 21.70
C LEU A 97 -9.38 -19.71 21.67
N GLY A 98 -10.51 -19.76 20.96
CA GLY A 98 -11.41 -20.92 20.92
C GLY A 98 -12.61 -20.73 19.98
N LYS A 99 -13.65 -21.56 20.12
CA LYS A 99 -14.87 -21.47 19.30
C LYS A 99 -15.55 -20.11 19.49
N LEU A 100 -15.92 -19.47 18.38
CA LEU A 100 -16.64 -18.20 18.37
C LEU A 100 -18.01 -18.38 19.05
N LYS A 101 -18.20 -17.78 20.23
CA LYS A 101 -19.51 -17.74 20.90
C LYS A 101 -20.39 -16.65 20.30
N SER A 102 -21.71 -16.87 20.29
CA SER A 102 -22.69 -15.87 19.84
C SER A 102 -22.58 -14.60 20.72
N ARG A 103 -22.70 -13.42 20.09
CA ARG A 103 -22.39 -12.11 20.70
C ARG A 103 -23.59 -11.42 21.36
N TRP A 104 -24.63 -12.19 21.67
CA TRP A 104 -25.86 -11.65 22.24
C TRP A 104 -25.74 -11.67 23.76
N SER A 105 -25.75 -10.48 24.36
CA SER A 105 -25.93 -10.33 25.80
C SER A 105 -27.42 -10.50 26.14
N GLY A 106 -27.70 -10.94 27.37
CA GLY A 106 -29.01 -11.43 27.85
C GLY A 106 -30.22 -10.49 27.68
N PRO A 107 -31.38 -10.85 28.24
CA PRO A 107 -32.59 -10.07 28.05
C PRO A 107 -32.51 -8.75 28.83
N PHE A 108 -32.53 -7.63 28.10
CA PHE A 108 -32.62 -6.28 28.65
C PHE A 108 -34.03 -5.75 28.50
N LEU A 109 -34.51 -5.00 29.50
CA LEU A 109 -35.77 -4.27 29.43
C LEU A 109 -35.55 -2.91 28.81
N VAL A 110 -36.34 -2.58 27.79
CA VAL A 110 -36.31 -1.25 27.15
C VAL A 110 -36.95 -0.21 28.08
N SER A 111 -36.16 0.73 28.59
CA SER A 111 -36.62 1.75 29.56
C SER A 111 -37.19 3.01 28.90
N GLN A 112 -36.60 3.45 27.79
CA GLN A 112 -37.02 4.61 27.01
C GLN A 112 -36.72 4.37 25.52
N CYS A 113 -37.67 4.74 24.66
CA CYS A 113 -37.51 4.70 23.21
C CYS A 113 -37.46 6.15 22.71
N THR A 114 -36.29 6.63 22.31
CA THR A 114 -36.17 7.89 21.58
C THR A 114 -36.44 7.61 20.11
N LEU A 115 -37.39 8.31 19.48
CA LEU A 115 -37.55 8.30 18.03
C LEU A 115 -36.31 8.97 17.41
N THR A 116 -35.28 8.20 17.13
CA THR A 116 -34.13 8.66 16.36
C THR A 116 -34.54 8.70 14.89
N GLU A 117 -34.45 9.88 14.28
CA GLU A 117 -34.36 9.99 12.83
C GLU A 117 -33.24 9.06 12.32
N PRO A 118 -33.39 8.46 11.12
CA PRO A 118 -32.38 7.57 10.57
C PRO A 118 -31.09 8.36 10.36
N SER A 119 -30.22 8.31 11.37
CA SER A 119 -28.90 8.91 11.31
C SER A 119 -28.12 8.13 10.25
N ARG A 120 -27.96 8.78 9.10
CA ARG A 120 -27.02 8.39 8.06
C ARG A 120 -25.69 8.19 8.79
N CYS A 121 -25.25 6.94 8.93
CA CYS A 121 -23.95 6.59 9.47
C CYS A 121 -22.90 7.34 8.62
N LYS A 122 -22.48 8.52 9.07
CA LYS A 122 -21.43 9.29 8.40
C LYS A 122 -20.15 8.48 8.58
N LYS A 123 -19.49 8.21 7.46
CA LYS A 123 -18.15 7.64 7.43
C LYS A 123 -17.17 8.60 8.09
#